data_AF-A0A923QCE8-F1
#
_entry.id   AF-A0A923QCE8-F1
#
_cell.length_a   1.000
_cell.length_b   1.000
_cell.length_c   1.000
_cell.angle_alpha   90.00
_cell.angle_beta   90.00
_cell.angle_gamma   90.00
#
_symmetry.space_group_name_H-M   'P 1'
#
loop_
_entity.id
_entity.type
_entity.pdbx_description
1 polymer ?
#
loop_
_entity_poly.entity_id
_entity_poly.type
_entity_poly.pdbx_seq_one_letter_code
_entity_poly.pdbx_strand_id
1 'polypeptide(L)'
;MRLARLRAHAAEDAYQLADDRVQKATIALQDAWLQLRHMDERENNVPPPAQPLSSQWDEVARRRSHLDAATEARGQAAAEGERARNELEKAVARDRSCVG
;
A
#
# COMPACT_ATOMS: atom_id res chain seq x y z
N MET A 1 -2.67 9.57 34.27
CA MET A 1 -3.79 8.85 33.63
C MET A 1 -4.43 9.59 32.43
N ARG A 2 -4.89 10.86 32.52
CA ARG A 2 -5.59 11.54 31.39
C ARG A 2 -4.76 11.70 30.10
N LEU A 3 -3.47 12.04 30.24
CA LEU A 3 -2.54 12.24 29.10
C LEU A 3 -2.17 10.95 28.35
N ALA A 4 -2.11 9.82 29.06
CA ALA A 4 -1.74 8.54 28.45
C ALA A 4 -2.88 7.97 27.59
N ARG A 5 -4.13 8.08 28.06
CA ARG A 5 -5.32 7.72 27.25
C ARG A 5 -5.46 8.57 25.98
N LEU A 6 -5.21 9.87 26.07
CA LEU A 6 -5.20 10.76 24.90
C LEU A 6 -4.15 10.34 23.86
N ARG A 7 -2.95 9.94 24.30
CA ARG A 7 -1.89 9.43 23.41
C ARG A 7 -2.25 8.08 22.80
N ALA A 8 -2.89 7.18 23.56
CA ALA A 8 -3.33 5.89 23.06
C ALA A 8 -4.37 6.06 21.93
N HIS A 9 -5.34 6.95 22.09
CA HIS A 9 -6.35 7.20 21.06
C HIS A 9 -5.75 7.85 19.80
N ALA A 10 -4.84 8.82 19.97
CA ALA A 10 -4.14 9.40 18.82
C ALA A 10 -3.29 8.37 18.04
N ALA A 11 -2.69 7.40 18.75
CA ALA A 11 -1.95 6.31 18.12
C ALA A 11 -2.88 5.29 17.44
N GLU A 12 -4.08 5.07 17.98
CA GLU A 12 -5.12 4.24 17.38
C GLU A 12 -5.67 4.86 16.09
N ASP A 13 -5.95 6.17 16.08
CA ASP A 13 -6.33 6.92 14.87
C ASP A 13 -5.25 6.87 13.79
N ALA A 14 -3.98 7.01 14.18
CA ALA A 14 -2.84 6.93 13.27
C ALA A 14 -2.69 5.51 12.67
N TYR A 15 -2.89 4.47 13.47
CA TYR A 15 -2.90 3.09 13.01
C TYR A 15 -4.04 2.84 12.01
N GLN A 16 -5.26 3.29 12.31
CA GLN A 16 -6.41 3.14 11.42
C GLN A 16 -6.18 3.83 10.07
N LEU A 17 -5.61 5.05 10.09
CA LEU A 17 -5.26 5.77 8.87
C LEU A 17 -4.19 5.03 8.04
N ALA A 18 -3.21 4.42 8.69
CA ALA A 18 -2.19 3.63 8.01
C ALA A 18 -2.79 2.36 7.39
N ASP A 19 -3.69 1.66 8.09
CA ASP A 19 -4.39 0.49 7.55
C ASP A 19 -5.24 0.85 6.33
N ASP A 20 -6.01 1.95 6.41
CA ASP A 20 -6.79 2.46 5.28
C ASP A 20 -5.90 2.76 4.05
N ARG A 21 -4.69 3.30 4.25
CA ARG A 21 -3.73 3.55 3.16
C ARG A 21 -3.20 2.24 2.58
N VAL A 22 -2.90 1.24 3.40
CA VAL A 22 -2.48 -0.09 2.96
C VAL A 22 -3.59 -0.76 2.14
N GLN A 23 -4.84 -0.68 2.59
CA GLN A 23 -5.98 -1.25 1.86
C GLN A 23 -6.16 -0.58 0.48
N LYS A 24 -6.12 0.76 0.42
CA LYS A 24 -6.20 1.50 -0.86
C LYS A 24 -5.06 1.16 -1.80
N ALA A 25 -3.83 1.08 -1.31
CA ALA A 25 -2.67 0.68 -2.11
C ALA A 25 -2.80 -0.77 -2.61
N THR A 26 -3.37 -1.66 -1.80
CA THR A 26 -3.62 -3.07 -2.18
C THR A 26 -4.65 -3.16 -3.29
N ILE A 27 -5.74 -2.39 -3.22
CA ILE A 27 -6.75 -2.33 -4.28
C ILE A 27 -6.12 -1.80 -5.58
N ALA A 28 -5.35 -0.70 -5.51
CA ALA A 28 -4.67 -0.13 -6.68
C ALA A 28 -3.68 -1.13 -7.33
N LEU A 29 -2.97 -1.92 -6.50
CA LEU A 29 -2.11 -3.00 -6.98
C LEU A 29 -2.88 -4.09 -7.71
N GLN A 30 -4.01 -4.54 -7.16
CA GLN A 30 -4.85 -5.55 -7.81
C GLN A 30 -5.38 -5.06 -9.16
N ASP A 31 -5.79 -3.80 -9.21
CA ASP A 31 -6.29 -3.17 -10.43
C ASP A 31 -5.19 -3.06 -11.51
N ALA A 32 -3.98 -2.64 -11.11
CA ALA A 32 -2.82 -2.61 -12.00
C ALA A 32 -2.44 -4.01 -12.54
N TRP A 33 -2.51 -5.04 -11.68
CA TRP A 33 -2.29 -6.43 -12.08
C TRP A 33 -3.34 -6.91 -13.10
N LEU A 34 -4.62 -6.59 -12.88
CA LEU A 34 -5.69 -6.95 -13.81
C LEU A 34 -5.49 -6.29 -15.18
N GLN A 35 -5.09 -5.01 -15.19
CA GLN A 35 -4.80 -4.28 -16.43
C GLN A 35 -3.63 -4.89 -17.22
N LEU A 36 -2.61 -5.40 -16.54
CA LEU A 36 -1.50 -6.12 -17.18
C LEU A 36 -1.97 -7.44 -17.78
N ARG A 37 -2.76 -8.22 -17.04
CA ARG A 37 -3.32 -9.49 -17.54
C ARG A 37 -4.21 -9.29 -18.77
N HIS A 38 -5.05 -8.26 -18.77
CA HIS A 38 -5.88 -7.95 -19.94
C HIS A 38 -5.07 -7.52 -21.17
N MET A 39 -3.88 -6.95 -21.00
CA MET A 39 -2.98 -6.69 -22.14
C MET A 39 -2.40 -7.98 -22.70
N ASP A 40 -1.89 -8.85 -21.83
CA ASP A 40 -1.34 -10.15 -22.24
C ASP A 40 -2.40 -10.99 -22.96
N GLU A 41 -3.63 -11.02 -22.44
CA GLU A 41 -4.76 -11.70 -23.11
C GLU A 41 -5.12 -11.07 -24.47
N ARG A 42 -4.96 -9.75 -24.64
CA ARG A 42 -5.16 -9.08 -25.94
C ARG A 42 -4.03 -9.38 -26.92
N GLU A 43 -2.78 -9.38 -26.47
CA GLU A 43 -1.62 -9.69 -27.32
C GLU A 43 -1.66 -11.14 -27.83
N ASN A 44 -2.07 -12.09 -26.99
CA ASN A 44 -2.16 -13.50 -27.36
C ASN A 44 -3.35 -13.84 -28.28
N ASN A 45 -4.40 -13.01 -28.32
CA ASN A 45 -5.61 -13.24 -29.13
C ASN A 45 -5.71 -12.37 -30.40
N VAL A 46 -4.77 -11.45 -30.62
CA VAL A 46 -4.75 -10.58 -31.81
C VAL A 46 -3.72 -11.14 -32.80
N PRO A 47 -4.09 -11.47 -34.06
CA PRO A 47 -3.12 -11.81 -35.09
C PRO A 47 -2.10 -10.65 -35.21
N PRO A 48 -0.80 -10.94 -35.44
CA PRO A 48 0.29 -10.00 -35.20
C PRO A 48 -0.04 -8.60 -35.73
N PRO A 49 -0.04 -7.57 -34.87
CA PRO A 49 -0.49 -6.26 -35.26
C PRO A 49 0.46 -5.63 -36.29
N ALA A 50 -0.09 -4.80 -37.19
CA ALA A 50 0.70 -3.95 -38.08
C ALA A 50 1.46 -2.81 -37.33
N GLN A 51 1.32 -2.73 -36.01
CA GLN A 51 1.99 -1.73 -35.17
C GLN A 51 3.41 -2.18 -34.80
N PRO A 52 4.36 -1.24 -34.71
CA PRO A 52 5.72 -1.55 -34.32
C PRO A 52 5.75 -2.05 -32.86
N LEU A 53 6.40 -3.20 -32.65
CA LEU A 53 6.56 -3.83 -31.33
C LEU A 53 7.10 -2.86 -30.26
N SER A 54 7.85 -1.82 -30.65
CA SER A 54 8.40 -0.82 -29.72
C SER A 54 7.36 -0.08 -28.89
N SER A 55 6.19 0.28 -29.46
CA SER A 55 5.17 1.03 -28.71
C SER A 55 4.47 0.17 -27.64
N GLN A 56 4.41 -1.15 -27.85
CA GLN A 56 3.87 -2.10 -26.88
C GLN A 56 4.85 -2.30 -25.72
N TRP A 57 6.14 -2.44 -26.00
CA TRP A 57 7.18 -2.52 -24.96
C TRP A 57 7.25 -1.26 -24.08
N ASP A 58 7.10 -0.07 -24.66
CA ASP A 58 7.05 1.19 -23.91
C ASP A 58 5.81 1.28 -23.00
N GLU A 59 4.67 0.74 -23.43
CA GLU A 59 3.45 0.69 -22.61
C GLU A 59 3.55 -0.33 -21.47
N VAL A 60 4.13 -1.50 -21.74
CA VAL A 60 4.44 -2.51 -20.70
C VAL A 60 5.42 -1.94 -19.67
N ALA A 61 6.48 -1.25 -20.10
CA ALA A 61 7.44 -0.63 -19.21
C ALA A 61 6.80 0.44 -18.30
N ARG A 62 5.93 1.30 -18.86
CA ARG A 62 5.16 2.28 -18.08
C ARG A 62 4.27 1.61 -17.03
N ARG A 63 3.51 0.59 -17.40
CA ARG A 63 2.61 -0.11 -16.47
C ARG A 63 3.36 -0.88 -15.39
N ARG A 64 4.52 -1.45 -15.71
CA ARG A 64 5.41 -2.08 -14.72
C ARG A 64 5.95 -1.06 -13.72
N SER A 65 6.35 0.12 -14.19
CA SER A 65 6.73 1.23 -13.28
C SER A 65 5.58 1.65 -12.35
N HIS A 66 4.33 1.67 -12.83
CA HIS A 66 3.17 1.91 -11.96
C HIS A 66 2.97 0.81 -10.92
N LEU A 67 3.19 -0.46 -11.28
CA LEU A 67 3.14 -1.59 -10.36
C LEU A 67 4.20 -1.47 -9.26
N ASP A 68 5.43 -1.12 -9.64
CA ASP A 68 6.54 -0.94 -8.71
C ASP A 68 6.25 0.22 -7.75
N ALA A 69 5.78 1.36 -8.26
CA ALA A 69 5.39 2.51 -7.44
C ALA A 69 4.25 2.17 -6.46
N ALA A 70 3.25 1.41 -6.90
CA ALA A 70 2.17 0.96 -6.02
C ALA A 70 2.65 -0.05 -4.96
N THR A 71 3.66 -0.86 -5.29
CA THR A 71 4.29 -1.82 -4.37
C THR A 71 5.10 -1.09 -3.31
N GLU A 72 5.88 -0.09 -3.71
CA GLU A 72 6.61 0.79 -2.80
C GLU A 72 5.66 1.56 -1.86
N ALA A 73 4.58 2.14 -2.40
CA ALA A 73 3.57 2.84 -1.60
C ALA A 73 2.94 1.93 -0.54
N ARG A 74 2.63 0.68 -0.89
CA ARG A 74 2.16 -0.33 0.08
C ARG A 74 3.21 -0.62 1.15
N GLY A 75 4.48 -0.80 0.75
CA GLY A 75 5.59 -1.04 1.69
C GLY A 75 5.77 0.11 2.69
N GLN A 76 5.69 1.36 2.21
CA GLN A 76 5.78 2.55 3.05
C GLN A 76 4.60 2.66 4.02
N ALA A 77 3.38 2.43 3.55
CA ALA A 77 2.18 2.44 4.40
C ALA A 77 2.23 1.34 5.47
N ALA A 78 2.70 0.14 5.13
CA ALA A 78 2.90 -0.94 6.10
C ALA A 78 3.96 -0.58 7.16
N ALA A 79 5.07 0.04 6.76
CA ALA A 79 6.10 0.51 7.69
C ALA A 79 5.62 1.67 8.58
N GLU A 80 4.72 2.53 8.09
CA GLU A 80 4.05 3.55 8.91
C GLU A 80 3.10 2.92 9.93
N GLY A 81 2.30 1.92 9.52
CA GLY A 81 1.42 1.17 10.41
C GLY A 81 2.18 0.44 11.52
N GLU A 82 3.30 -0.19 11.19
CA GLU A 82 4.15 -0.86 12.18
C GLU A 82 4.75 0.15 13.18
N ARG A 83 5.14 1.35 12.73
CA ARG A 83 5.61 2.42 13.62
C ARG A 83 4.49 2.89 14.55
N ALA A 84 3.29 3.15 14.03
CA ALA A 84 2.13 3.56 14.83
C ALA A 84 1.77 2.52 15.90
N ARG A 85 1.79 1.22 15.53
CA ARG A 85 1.58 0.12 16.48
C ARG A 85 2.63 0.12 17.59
N ASN A 86 3.91 0.24 17.25
CA ASN A 86 4.98 0.29 18.24
C ASN A 86 4.86 1.49 19.20
N GLU A 87 4.37 2.63 18.71
CA GLU A 87 4.09 3.81 19.55
C GLU A 87 2.89 3.59 20.49
N LEU A 88 1.82 2.94 19.99
CA LEU A 88 0.66 2.54 20.80
C LEU A 88 1.10 1.59 21.93
N GLU A 89 1.86 0.55 21.61
CA GLU A 89 2.36 -0.43 22.60
C GLU A 89 3.19 0.27 23.70
N LYS A 90 4.05 1.23 23.33
CA LYS A 90 4.81 2.06 24.28
C LYS A 90 3.90 2.94 25.14
N ALA A 91 2.89 3.57 24.54
CA ALA A 91 1.95 4.43 25.26
C ALA A 91 1.13 3.64 26.29
N VAL A 92 0.65 2.44 25.90
CA VAL A 92 -0.08 1.52 26.77
C VAL A 92 0.81 0.98 27.89
N ALA A 93 2.05 0.58 27.59
CA ALA A 93 3.00 0.12 28.60
C ALA A 93 3.30 1.19 29.66
N ARG A 94 3.46 2.46 29.22
CA ARG A 94 3.63 3.59 30.14
C ARG A 94 2.39 3.81 31.01
N ASP A 95 1.19 3.75 30.45
CA ASP A 95 -0.05 3.89 31.24
C ASP A 95 -0.14 2.84 32.34
N ARG A 96 0.19 1.57 32.04
CA ARG A 96 0.21 0.47 33.03
C ARG A 96 1.21 0.71 34.16
N SER A 97 2.38 1.29 33.86
CA SER A 97 3.40 1.59 34.87
C SER A 97 3.06 2.75 35.81
N CYS A 98 2.15 3.65 35.42
CA CYS A 98 1.75 4.82 36.23
C CYS A 98 0.61 4.54 37.22
N VAL A 99 0.06 3.33 37.24
CA VAL A 99 -1.05 2.92 38.12
C VAL A 99 -0.56 2.09 39.32
N GLY A 100 0.69 1.59 39.28
CA GLY A 100 1.34 0.82 40.34
C GLY A 100 2.14 1.66 41.33
#